data_AF-A0A6S7IKQ4-F1
#
_entry.id   AF-A0A6S7IKQ4-F1
#
_cell.length_a   1.000
_cell.length_b   1.000
_cell.length_c   1.000
_cell.angle_alpha   90.00
_cell.angle_beta   90.00
_cell.angle_gamma   90.00
#
_symmetry.space_group_name_H-M   'P 1'
#
loop_
_entity.id
_entity.type
_entity.pdbx_description
1 polymer ?
#
loop_
_entity_poly.entity_id
_entity_poly.type
_entity_poly.pdbx_seq_one_letter_code
_entity_poly.pdbx_strand_id
1 'polypeptide(L)'
;AFDSVPHDILFGKVKKLPFNPYIINWLIDFLKDRKQRVTVDGITTEFLKINRGVPQGTVLGPILFSIMVNDIKPVNPINELCKFADDITIEAPGYDEDDTSAEEVENMKLWSDENRMVLNMNKTYEMIVRGRTSIPLPSCIPSIKRKTWLKILGITLEEIHTLRRDA
;
A
#
# COMPACT_ATOMS: atom_id res chain seq x y z
N ALA A 1 -3.84 -7.10 3.32
CA ALA A 1 -3.05 -6.30 4.30
C ALA A 1 -3.73 -5.99 5.64
N PHE A 2 -5.07 -6.08 5.76
CA PHE A 2 -5.79 -5.66 6.97
C PHE A 2 -5.38 -6.38 8.26
N ASP A 3 -4.98 -7.65 8.20
CA ASP A 3 -4.64 -8.46 9.37
C ASP A 3 -3.22 -8.20 9.91
N SER A 4 -2.37 -7.49 9.16
CA SER A 4 -0.96 -7.27 9.53
C SER A 4 -0.71 -5.97 10.29
N VAL A 5 -1.70 -5.06 10.34
CA VAL A 5 -1.58 -3.69 10.89
C VAL A 5 -1.19 -3.71 12.37
N PRO A 6 0.02 -3.24 12.77
CA PRO A 6 0.41 -3.22 14.17
C PRO A 6 -0.36 -2.16 14.95
N HIS A 7 -1.02 -2.57 16.05
CA HIS A 7 -1.89 -1.68 16.82
C HIS A 7 -1.14 -0.51 17.45
N ASP A 8 0.03 -0.74 18.02
CA ASP A 8 0.87 0.27 18.66
C ASP A 8 1.34 1.37 17.68
N ILE A 9 1.73 1.00 16.46
CA ILE A 9 2.09 1.97 15.41
C ILE A 9 0.86 2.75 14.96
N LEU A 10 -0.25 2.05 14.69
CA LEU A 10 -1.50 2.69 14.31
C LEU A 10 -1.98 3.67 15.39
N PHE A 11 -1.91 3.31 16.68
CA PHE A 11 -2.25 4.20 17.78
C PHE A 11 -1.35 5.45 17.79
N GLY A 12 -0.06 5.29 17.52
CA GLY A 12 0.86 6.41 17.34
C GLY A 12 0.41 7.35 16.21
N LYS A 13 -0.04 6.82 15.07
CA LYS A 13 -0.55 7.61 13.94
C LYS A 13 -1.89 8.28 14.26
N VAL A 14 -2.82 7.55 14.86
CA VAL A 14 -4.15 8.06 15.25
C VAL A 14 -4.01 9.22 16.24
N LYS A 15 -3.12 9.13 17.23
CA LYS A 15 -2.85 10.21 18.20
C LYS A 15 -2.32 11.51 17.58
N LYS A 16 -1.72 11.45 16.39
CA LYS A 16 -1.21 12.62 15.67
C LYS A 16 -2.29 13.33 14.84
N LEU A 17 -3.48 12.75 14.71
CA LEU A 17 -4.56 13.37 13.94
C LEU A 17 -5.10 14.61 14.67
N PRO A 18 -5.46 15.67 13.94
CA PRO A 18 -5.99 16.90 14.51
C PRO A 18 -7.49 16.76 14.89
N PHE A 19 -7.83 15.70 15.62
CA PHE A 19 -9.19 15.42 16.08
C PHE A 19 -9.33 15.55 17.59
N ASN A 20 -10.57 15.67 18.04
CA ASN A 20 -10.89 15.73 19.46
C ASN A 20 -10.34 14.47 20.18
N PRO A 21 -9.66 14.61 21.34
CA PRO A 21 -9.15 13.48 22.11
C PRO A 21 -10.17 12.39 22.42
N TYR A 22 -11.46 12.71 22.57
CA TYR A 22 -12.51 11.72 22.76
C TYR A 22 -12.67 10.79 21.55
N ILE A 23 -12.57 11.33 20.33
CA ILE A 23 -12.62 10.55 19.08
C ILE A 23 -11.36 9.68 18.98
N ILE A 24 -10.19 10.25 19.28
CA ILE A 24 -8.92 9.52 19.30
C ILE A 24 -8.97 8.33 20.25
N ASN A 25 -9.42 8.55 21.48
CA ASN A 25 -9.54 7.49 22.49
C ASN A 25 -10.55 6.43 22.05
N TRP A 26 -11.68 6.81 21.46
CA TRP A 26 -12.66 5.87 20.93
C TRP A 26 -12.10 4.99 19.79
N LEU A 27 -11.32 5.57 18.86
CA LEU A 27 -10.64 4.81 17.80
C LEU A 27 -9.60 3.83 18.36
N ILE A 28 -8.88 4.23 19.40
CA ILE A 28 -7.92 3.35 20.09
C ILE A 28 -8.65 2.22 20.81
N ASP A 29 -9.68 2.55 21.58
CA ASP A 29 -10.47 1.57 22.35
C ASP A 29 -11.18 0.56 21.45
N PHE A 30 -11.52 0.92 20.21
CA PHE A 30 -12.06 0.00 19.22
C PHE A 30 -11.12 -1.20 18.91
N LEU A 31 -9.80 -1.00 19.01
CA LEU A 31 -8.79 -2.04 18.76
C LEU A 31 -8.13 -2.58 20.03
N LYS A 32 -8.12 -1.79 21.09
CA LYS A 32 -7.41 -2.09 22.33
C LYS A 32 -7.97 -3.34 23.02
N ASP A 33 -7.07 -4.13 23.61
CA ASP A 33 -7.38 -5.32 24.42
C ASP A 33 -8.27 -6.36 23.74
N ARG A 34 -8.31 -6.36 22.40
CA ARG A 34 -9.01 -7.36 21.61
C ARG A 34 -8.45 -8.76 21.88
N LYS A 35 -9.36 -9.73 21.86
CA LYS A 35 -9.04 -11.15 21.97
C LYS A 35 -9.81 -11.95 20.93
N GLN A 36 -9.22 -13.05 20.46
CA GLN A 36 -9.87 -14.01 19.58
C GLN A 36 -9.73 -15.43 20.13
N ARG A 37 -10.65 -16.30 19.74
CA ARG A 37 -10.58 -17.74 19.93
C ARG A 37 -11.24 -18.42 18.74
N VAL A 38 -10.99 -19.70 18.56
CA VAL A 38 -11.54 -20.49 17.46
C VAL A 38 -12.41 -21.60 18.04
N THR A 39 -13.54 -21.86 17.39
CA THR A 39 -14.42 -23.01 17.70
C THR A 39 -14.60 -23.85 16.44
N VAL A 40 -14.27 -25.14 16.52
CA VAL A 40 -14.45 -26.12 15.44
C VAL A 40 -14.99 -27.40 16.05
N ASP A 41 -16.07 -27.95 15.46
CA ASP A 41 -16.71 -29.20 15.91
C ASP A 41 -17.01 -29.25 17.42
N GLY A 42 -17.45 -28.12 17.99
CA GLY A 42 -17.77 -27.99 19.41
C GLY A 42 -16.57 -27.79 20.33
N ILE A 43 -15.34 -27.92 19.84
CA ILE A 43 -14.10 -27.66 20.59
C ILE A 43 -13.76 -26.17 20.47
N THR A 44 -13.57 -25.49 21.61
CA THR A 44 -13.26 -24.06 21.67
C THR A 44 -11.89 -23.83 22.30
N THR A 45 -11.04 -23.02 21.66
CA THR A 45 -9.75 -22.63 22.20
C THR A 45 -9.88 -21.56 23.29
N GLU A 46 -8.82 -21.40 24.08
CA GLU A 46 -8.66 -20.23 24.95
C GLU A 46 -8.60 -18.92 24.15
N PHE A 47 -8.89 -17.82 24.85
CA PHE A 47 -8.75 -16.48 24.27
C PHE A 47 -7.28 -16.08 24.13
N LEU A 48 -6.89 -15.70 22.92
CA LEU A 48 -5.60 -15.12 22.59
C LEU A 48 -5.73 -13.62 22.36
N LYS A 49 -4.80 -12.84 22.91
CA LYS A 49 -4.73 -11.39 22.67
C LYS A 49 -4.38 -11.11 21.20
N ILE A 50 -5.00 -10.08 20.65
CA ILE A 50 -4.74 -9.58 19.30
C ILE A 50 -4.02 -8.24 19.43
N ASN A 51 -2.83 -8.14 18.85
CA ASN A 51 -2.03 -6.93 18.79
C ASN A 51 -1.78 -6.42 17.35
N ARG A 52 -2.36 -7.12 16.37
CA ARG A 52 -2.26 -6.83 14.95
C ARG A 52 -3.61 -7.00 14.27
N GLY A 53 -3.80 -6.22 13.22
CA GLY A 53 -4.92 -6.31 12.33
C GLY A 53 -6.12 -5.44 12.73
N VAL A 54 -6.88 -5.01 11.73
CA VAL A 54 -8.14 -4.31 11.95
C VAL A 54 -9.30 -5.22 11.51
N PRO A 55 -10.43 -5.25 12.24
CA PRO A 55 -11.51 -6.19 11.94
C PRO A 55 -12.14 -5.93 10.56
N GLN A 56 -12.08 -6.96 9.71
CA GLN A 56 -12.75 -6.99 8.41
C GLN A 56 -14.28 -6.98 8.59
N GLY A 57 -15.00 -6.41 7.61
CA GLY A 57 -16.46 -6.26 7.67
C GLY A 57 -16.95 -5.12 8.57
N THR A 58 -16.04 -4.37 9.19
CA THR A 58 -16.39 -3.16 9.96
C THR A 58 -16.23 -1.92 9.11
N VAL A 59 -17.03 -0.88 9.37
CA VAL A 59 -16.91 0.42 8.71
C VAL A 59 -15.57 1.09 9.05
N LEU A 60 -15.06 0.88 10.27
CA LEU A 60 -13.81 1.49 10.73
C LEU A 60 -12.56 0.79 10.22
N GLY A 61 -12.61 -0.51 9.89
CA GLY A 61 -11.45 -1.27 9.42
C GLY A 61 -10.74 -0.58 8.23
N PRO A 62 -11.46 -0.27 7.14
CA PRO A 62 -10.94 0.51 6.00
C PRO A 62 -10.37 1.87 6.40
N ILE A 63 -11.05 2.62 7.27
CA ILE A 63 -10.61 3.95 7.71
C ILE A 63 -9.28 3.88 8.48
N LEU A 64 -9.18 2.93 9.41
CA LEU A 64 -7.98 2.69 10.21
C LEU A 64 -6.81 2.21 9.34
N PHE A 65 -7.09 1.39 8.33
CA PHE A 65 -6.09 1.01 7.34
C PHE A 65 -5.61 2.21 6.52
N SER A 66 -6.52 3.07 6.05
CA SER A 66 -6.15 4.30 5.34
C SER A 66 -5.27 5.21 6.21
N ILE A 67 -5.58 5.36 7.50
CA ILE A 67 -4.73 6.11 8.45
C ILE A 67 -3.34 5.48 8.56
N MET A 68 -3.26 4.14 8.61
CA MET A 68 -1.99 3.42 8.70
C MET A 68 -1.05 3.76 7.53
N VAL A 69 -1.57 3.76 6.30
CA VAL A 69 -0.80 3.97 5.06
C VAL A 69 -0.74 5.44 4.60
N ASN A 70 -1.35 6.37 5.34
CA ASN A 70 -1.53 7.74 4.86
C ASN A 70 -0.21 8.51 4.70
N ASP A 71 0.77 8.20 5.54
CA ASP A 71 2.07 8.88 5.59
C ASP A 71 3.11 8.33 4.61
N ILE A 72 2.76 7.35 3.78
CA ILE A 72 3.55 7.03 2.59
C ILE A 72 3.55 8.25 1.67
N LYS A 73 4.75 8.68 1.27
CA LYS A 73 4.99 9.80 0.36
C LYS A 73 5.97 9.39 -0.73
N PRO A 74 5.79 9.89 -1.96
CA PRO A 74 6.80 9.72 -2.99
C PRO A 74 8.11 10.42 -2.59
N VAL A 75 9.22 9.91 -3.11
CA VAL A 75 10.57 10.48 -2.97
C VAL A 75 10.68 11.80 -3.73
N ASN A 76 10.08 11.89 -4.93
CA ASN A 76 10.09 13.08 -5.75
C ASN A 76 8.68 13.71 -5.85
N PRO A 77 8.52 15.04 -5.70
CA PRO A 77 7.23 15.72 -5.87
C PRO A 77 6.57 15.56 -7.25
N ILE A 78 7.33 15.19 -8.29
CA ILE A 78 6.83 14.93 -9.64
C ILE A 78 6.21 13.53 -9.75
N ASN A 79 6.55 12.62 -8.84
CA ASN A 79 6.01 11.27 -8.83
C ASN A 79 4.61 11.28 -8.21
N GLU A 80 3.70 10.53 -8.84
CA GLU A 80 2.32 10.42 -8.41
C GLU A 80 2.10 9.09 -7.69
N LEU A 81 1.58 9.17 -6.46
CA LEU A 81 1.30 8.01 -5.61
C LEU A 81 -0.21 7.80 -5.50
N CYS A 82 -0.71 6.74 -6.13
CA CYS A 82 -2.10 6.31 -6.00
C CYS A 82 -2.22 5.16 -5.00
N LYS A 83 -3.16 5.28 -4.06
CA LYS A 83 -3.42 4.29 -3.01
C LYS A 83 -4.88 3.88 -3.03
N PHE A 84 -5.15 2.58 -3.11
CA PHE A 84 -6.49 2.04 -3.02
C PHE A 84 -6.50 0.76 -2.18
N ALA A 85 -7.05 0.86 -0.97
CA ALA A 85 -6.88 -0.18 0.05
C ALA A 85 -5.39 -0.58 0.14
N ASP A 86 -5.06 -1.85 -0.05
CA ASP A 86 -3.69 -2.36 0.00
C ASP A 86 -2.92 -2.34 -1.33
N ASP A 87 -3.55 -1.91 -2.42
CA ASP A 87 -2.87 -1.67 -3.69
C ASP A 87 -2.29 -0.26 -3.72
N ILE A 88 -1.02 -0.17 -4.09
CA ILE A 88 -0.30 1.10 -4.26
C ILE A 88 0.36 1.11 -5.64
N THR A 89 0.15 2.19 -6.38
CA THR A 89 0.76 2.45 -7.68
C THR A 89 1.56 3.74 -7.59
N ILE A 90 2.79 3.72 -8.11
CA ILE A 90 3.65 4.89 -8.22
C ILE A 90 3.90 5.12 -9.70
N GLU A 91 3.61 6.34 -10.16
CA GLU A 91 3.96 6.81 -11.48
C GLU A 91 5.17 7.74 -11.33
N ALA A 92 6.30 7.36 -11.93
CA ALA A 92 7.52 8.14 -11.93
C ALA A 92 7.79 8.65 -13.35
N PRO A 93 7.53 9.94 -13.64
CA PRO A 93 7.73 10.48 -14.98
C PRO A 93 9.22 10.57 -15.36
N GLY A 94 9.62 9.82 -16.39
CA GLY A 94 10.94 9.93 -17.00
C GLY A 94 10.98 11.03 -18.04
N TYR A 95 11.11 12.30 -17.61
CA TYR A 95 11.24 13.43 -18.52
C TYR A 95 12.67 13.60 -19.10
N ASP A 96 13.66 12.87 -18.56
CA ASP A 96 15.08 12.81 -18.99
C ASP A 96 15.72 11.46 -18.57
N GLU A 97 17.03 11.41 -18.30
CA GLU A 97 17.74 10.25 -17.70
C GLU A 97 17.46 10.06 -16.19
N ASP A 98 16.62 10.90 -15.59
CA ASP A 98 16.33 10.93 -14.15
C ASP A 98 15.12 10.06 -13.78
N ASP A 99 15.26 8.74 -13.96
CA ASP A 99 14.28 7.75 -13.51
C ASP A 99 14.41 7.49 -12.01
N THR A 100 13.40 7.87 -11.24
CA THR A 100 13.36 7.71 -9.77
C THR A 100 12.64 6.44 -9.30
N SER A 101 12.25 5.55 -10.22
CA SER A 101 11.44 4.37 -9.90
C SER A 101 12.15 3.41 -8.93
N ALA A 102 13.48 3.32 -9.00
CA ALA A 102 14.27 2.47 -8.10
C ALA A 102 14.29 3.03 -6.67
N GLU A 103 14.49 4.35 -6.52
CA GLU A 103 14.43 5.05 -5.23
C GLU A 103 13.05 4.93 -4.60
N GLU A 104 11.98 5.03 -5.40
CA GLU A 104 10.61 4.84 -4.91
C GLU A 104 10.39 3.45 -4.32
N VAL A 105 10.91 2.41 -4.97
CA VAL A 105 10.83 1.04 -4.46
C VAL A 105 11.62 0.89 -3.15
N GLU A 106 12.78 1.53 -3.04
CA GLU A 106 13.57 1.53 -1.80
C GLU A 106 12.84 2.27 -0.67
N ASN A 107 12.30 3.46 -0.95
CA ASN A 107 11.50 4.23 -0.02
C ASN A 107 10.28 3.44 0.50
N MET A 108 9.61 2.69 -0.38
CA MET A 108 8.49 1.82 0.00
C MET A 108 8.91 0.65 0.87
N LYS A 109 10.10 0.07 0.64
CA LYS A 109 10.67 -0.96 1.52
C LYS A 109 10.97 -0.39 2.91
N LEU A 110 11.68 0.74 2.96
CA LEU A 110 12.03 1.42 4.21
C LEU A 110 10.77 1.77 5.02
N TRP A 111 9.77 2.38 4.38
CA TRP A 111 8.49 2.66 5.02
C TRP A 111 7.83 1.39 5.54
N SER A 112 7.85 0.30 4.77
CA SER A 112 7.24 -0.97 5.20
C SER A 112 7.93 -1.57 6.42
N ASP A 113 9.26 -1.52 6.48
CA ASP A 113 10.07 -2.01 7.60
C ASP A 113 9.82 -1.20 8.87
N GLU A 114 9.86 0.14 8.77
CA GLU A 114 9.56 1.04 9.89
C GLU A 114 8.14 0.85 10.45
N ASN A 115 7.20 0.55 9.56
CA ASN A 115 5.80 0.35 9.90
C ASN A 115 5.45 -1.11 10.25
N ARG A 116 6.42 -2.02 10.23
CA ARG A 116 6.26 -3.48 10.41
C ARG A 116 5.13 -4.06 9.54
N MET A 117 5.02 -3.53 8.33
CA MET A 117 4.20 -4.00 7.23
C MET A 117 5.10 -4.79 6.26
N VAL A 118 4.51 -5.63 5.41
CA VAL A 118 5.28 -6.47 4.49
C VAL A 118 4.96 -6.09 3.06
N LEU A 119 5.96 -5.59 2.33
CA LEU A 119 5.86 -5.39 0.89
C LEU A 119 6.02 -6.73 0.16
N ASN A 120 5.05 -7.11 -0.67
CA ASN A 120 5.10 -8.37 -1.40
C ASN A 120 5.85 -8.22 -2.73
N MET A 121 7.19 -8.33 -2.67
CA MET A 121 8.06 -8.18 -3.84
C MET A 121 7.71 -9.15 -4.99
N ASN A 122 7.20 -10.35 -4.69
CA ASN A 122 6.79 -11.32 -5.73
C ASN A 122 5.56 -10.86 -6.53
N LYS A 123 4.78 -9.93 -5.98
CA LYS A 123 3.61 -9.31 -6.61
C LYS A 123 3.85 -7.86 -7.01
N THR A 124 5.08 -7.35 -6.86
CA THR A 124 5.47 -6.03 -7.34
C THR A 124 5.98 -6.14 -8.78
N TYR A 125 5.47 -5.28 -9.65
CA TYR A 125 5.81 -5.26 -11.06
C TYR A 125 6.08 -3.82 -11.49
N GLU A 126 6.94 -3.65 -12.48
CA GLU A 126 7.14 -2.37 -13.16
C GLU A 126 6.58 -2.47 -14.59
N MET A 127 6.14 -1.35 -15.14
CA MET A 127 5.73 -1.21 -16.54
C MET A 127 6.16 0.16 -17.03
N ILE A 128 6.73 0.20 -18.23
CA ILE A 128 7.09 1.45 -18.89
C ILE A 128 5.94 1.86 -19.79
N VAL A 129 5.47 3.10 -19.62
CA VAL A 129 4.53 3.74 -20.53
C VAL A 129 5.29 4.84 -21.26
N ARG A 130 5.41 4.74 -22.58
CA ARG A 130 6.10 5.75 -23.40
C ARG A 130 5.38 6.03 -24.71
N GLY A 131 5.44 7.28 -25.14
CA GLY A 131 5.09 7.68 -26.50
C GLY A 131 6.27 7.49 -27.46
N ARG A 132 6.19 8.17 -28.62
CA ARG A 132 7.33 8.27 -29.54
C ARG A 132 8.37 9.21 -28.93
N THR A 133 9.51 8.65 -28.52
CA THR A 133 10.62 9.39 -27.93
C THR A 133 11.94 8.71 -28.27
N SER A 134 13.03 9.48 -28.34
CA SER A 134 14.40 9.00 -28.48
C SER A 134 15.07 8.67 -27.14
N ILE A 135 14.40 8.95 -26.01
CA ILE A 135 14.91 8.64 -24.67
C ILE A 135 15.11 7.11 -24.56
N PRO A 136 16.29 6.64 -24.09
CA PRO A 136 16.54 5.22 -23.87
C PRO A 136 15.61 4.66 -22.80
N LEU A 137 15.42 3.34 -22.79
CA LEU A 137 14.66 2.72 -21.72
C LEU A 137 15.47 2.81 -20.41
N PRO A 138 14.82 3.13 -19.27
CA PRO A 138 15.47 3.03 -17.98
C PRO A 138 15.92 1.59 -17.70
N SER A 139 16.91 1.46 -16.82
CA SER A 139 17.39 0.17 -16.33
C SER A 139 16.25 -0.57 -15.61
N CYS A 140 16.29 -1.91 -15.61
CA CYS A 140 15.30 -2.68 -14.86
C CYS A 140 15.53 -2.50 -13.36
N ILE A 141 14.43 -2.37 -12.60
CA ILE A 141 14.54 -2.23 -11.15
C ILE A 141 14.93 -3.59 -10.54
N PRO A 142 15.98 -3.66 -9.70
CA PRO A 142 16.42 -4.93 -9.13
C PRO A 142 15.31 -5.65 -8.37
N SER A 143 15.17 -6.95 -8.62
CA SER A 143 14.17 -7.84 -7.99
C SER A 143 12.70 -7.53 -8.33
N ILE A 144 12.43 -6.66 -9.30
CA ILE A 144 11.09 -6.40 -9.82
C ILE A 144 11.03 -6.86 -11.27
N LYS A 145 9.94 -7.55 -11.62
CA LYS A 145 9.74 -8.02 -12.99
C LYS A 145 9.07 -6.91 -13.81
N ARG A 146 9.73 -6.47 -14.89
CA ARG A 146 9.15 -5.62 -15.93
C ARG A 146 8.12 -6.38 -16.76
N LYS A 147 6.95 -5.77 -16.94
CA LYS A 147 5.84 -6.28 -17.75
C LYS A 147 5.46 -5.28 -18.83
N THR A 148 4.90 -5.79 -19.92
CA THR A 148 4.29 -5.01 -21.01
C THR A 148 2.81 -4.68 -20.73
N TRP A 149 2.25 -5.22 -19.64
CA TRP A 149 0.89 -4.94 -19.21
C TRP A 149 0.76 -5.04 -17.70
N LEU A 150 -0.19 -4.28 -17.13
CA LEU A 150 -0.57 -4.34 -15.73
C LEU A 150 -2.09 -4.27 -15.58
N LYS A 151 -2.61 -4.97 -14.57
CA LYS A 151 -3.99 -4.83 -14.13
C LYS A 151 -4.01 -4.00 -12.86
N ILE A 152 -4.60 -2.80 -12.93
CA ILE A 152 -4.69 -1.84 -11.83
C ILE A 152 -6.17 -1.59 -11.56
N LEU A 153 -6.66 -1.98 -10.39
CA LEU A 153 -8.06 -1.77 -9.96
C LEU A 153 -9.12 -2.23 -10.97
N GLY A 154 -8.84 -3.31 -11.69
CA GLY A 154 -9.75 -3.87 -12.70
C GLY A 154 -9.53 -3.33 -14.12
N ILE A 155 -8.75 -2.27 -14.29
CA ILE A 155 -8.35 -1.71 -15.58
C ILE A 155 -7.07 -2.41 -16.04
N THR A 156 -7.00 -2.80 -17.31
CA THR A 156 -5.77 -3.35 -17.91
C THR A 156 -5.09 -2.26 -18.72
N LEU A 157 -3.86 -1.94 -18.34
CA LEU A 157 -2.96 -1.08 -19.10
C LEU A 157 -2.02 -2.00 -19.89
N GLU A 158 -1.88 -1.72 -21.19
CA GLU A 158 -0.97 -2.45 -22.07
C GLU A 158 -0.04 -1.45 -22.76
N GLU A 159 1.16 -1.90 -23.11
CA GLU A 159 2.11 -1.14 -23.90
C GLU A 159 1.58 -1.04 -25.34
N ILE A 160 0.66 -0.11 -25.59
CA ILE A 160 0.11 0.09 -26.92
C ILE A 160 1.11 0.91 -27.74
N HIS A 161 1.78 0.30 -28.71
CA HIS A 161 2.66 1.00 -29.66
C HIS A 161 1.93 2.01 -30.57
N THR A 162 0.60 2.14 -30.47
CA THR A 162 -0.24 3.13 -31.15
C THR A 162 -1.58 3.28 -30.45
N LEU A 163 -1.90 4.44 -29.85
CA LEU A 163 -3.28 4.82 -29.55
C LEU A 163 -4.11 4.71 -30.85
N ARG A 164 -4.90 3.64 -31.00
CA ARG A 164 -5.96 3.58 -32.02
C ARG A 164 -7.27 3.86 -31.31
N ARG A 165 -7.96 4.91 -31.77
CA ARG A 165 -9.41 5.07 -31.54
C ARG A 165 -10.10 4.01 -32.38
N ASP A 166 -10.86 3.13 -31.74
CA ASP A 166 -11.85 2.34 -32.46
C ASP A 166 -12.92 3.32 -32.96
N ALA A 167 -13.12 3.32 -34.28
CA ALA A 167 -14.19 4.01 -34.99
C ALA A 167 -15.14 2.97 -35.58
#